data_AF-A0AAD6HFW1-F1
#
_entry.id   AF-A0AAD6HFW1-F1
#
_cell.length_a   1.000
_cell.length_b   1.000
_cell.length_c   1.000
_cell.angle_alpha   90.00
_cell.angle_beta   90.00
_cell.angle_gamma   90.00
#
_symmetry.space_group_name_H-M   'P 1'
#
loop_
_entity.id
_entity.type
_entity.pdbx_description
1 polymer ?
#
loop_
_entity_poly.entity_id
_entity_poly.type
_entity_poly.pdbx_seq_one_letter_code
_entity_poly.pdbx_strand_id
1 'polypeptide(L)'
;MGTTQDEGTWNYYGVENINTTSEFLDMLLYDGLSESTAKKIAQVYPDDLAQGIPSTLTGRPGNETGLGYQWKRVSAYNGDKIMQAARRLASQSWAKHNVNVYTYVYDVIFHAKWWQYGAPTDQADQKKTFEPLSYLMTSMLISFINTQDPNNVPMNGTVSWPKYSIRDPRAFVFDVNATELCRVEKDNFRSEAIENWIDMFSTNEYPR
;
A
#
# COMPACT_ATOMS: atom_id res chain seq x y z
N MET A 1 -1.94 -11.62 6.52
CA MET A 1 -2.63 -10.31 6.47
C MET A 1 -2.07 -9.53 5.29
N GLY A 2 -2.86 -8.70 4.62
CA GLY A 2 -2.31 -7.90 3.54
C GLY A 2 -3.15 -6.69 3.19
N THR A 3 -2.60 -5.87 2.32
CA THR A 3 -3.14 -4.60 1.82
C THR A 3 -2.92 -4.54 0.32
N THR A 4 -3.63 -3.65 -0.36
CA THR A 4 -3.28 -3.25 -1.73
C THR A 4 -2.11 -2.26 -1.69
N GLN A 5 -1.27 -2.22 -2.73
CA GLN A 5 -0.16 -1.27 -2.82
C GLN A 5 -0.67 0.18 -2.79
N ASP A 6 -1.78 0.44 -3.51
CA ASP A 6 -2.33 1.77 -3.75
C ASP A 6 -3.65 2.04 -3.01
N GLU A 7 -3.82 1.55 -1.77
CA GLU A 7 -5.05 1.67 -0.96
C GLU A 7 -5.64 3.09 -0.96
N GLY A 8 -4.79 4.10 -0.76
CA GLY A 8 -5.25 5.50 -0.63
C GLY A 8 -5.75 6.13 -1.94
N THR A 9 -5.67 5.42 -3.07
CA THR A 9 -6.31 5.85 -4.33
C THR A 9 -7.79 5.51 -4.40
N TRP A 10 -8.29 4.66 -3.50
CA TRP A 10 -9.71 4.33 -3.43
C TRP A 10 -10.52 5.57 -3.04
N ASN A 11 -11.63 5.83 -3.72
CA ASN A 11 -12.42 7.06 -3.58
C ASN A 11 -13.00 7.33 -2.18
N TYR A 12 -12.98 6.34 -1.27
CA TYR A 12 -13.37 6.53 0.14
C TYR A 12 -12.20 6.92 1.04
N TYR A 13 -10.96 6.72 0.60
CA TYR A 13 -9.73 7.09 1.32
C TYR A 13 -9.02 8.27 0.66
N GLY A 14 -9.11 8.41 -0.66
CA GLY A 14 -8.54 9.50 -1.42
C GLY A 14 -9.26 10.83 -1.16
N VAL A 15 -8.50 11.92 -1.16
CA VAL A 15 -9.05 13.28 -1.14
C VAL A 15 -8.63 13.96 -2.44
N GLU A 16 -9.61 14.55 -3.10
CA GLU A 16 -9.47 15.19 -4.41
C GLU A 16 -9.31 16.72 -4.26
N ASN A 17 -8.94 17.39 -5.35
CA ASN A 17 -8.78 18.85 -5.44
C ASN A 17 -7.74 19.47 -4.49
N ILE A 18 -6.75 18.70 -4.04
CA ILE A 18 -5.59 19.24 -3.29
C ILE A 18 -4.46 19.56 -4.29
N ASN A 19 -4.13 20.84 -4.41
CA ASN A 19 -3.22 21.37 -5.42
C ASN A 19 -1.93 21.93 -4.84
N THR A 20 -1.94 22.39 -3.58
CA THR A 20 -0.80 23.06 -2.95
C THR A 20 -0.43 22.44 -1.61
N THR A 21 0.79 22.71 -1.14
CA THR A 21 1.22 22.26 0.20
C THR A 21 0.43 22.93 1.31
N SER A 22 -0.09 24.15 1.10
CA SER A 22 -0.97 24.80 2.08
C SER A 22 -2.27 24.02 2.23
N GLU A 23 -2.93 23.68 1.11
CA GLU A 23 -4.16 22.89 1.14
C GLU A 23 -3.94 21.48 1.73
N PHE A 24 -2.77 20.86 1.46
CA PHE A 24 -2.39 19.62 2.11
C PHE A 24 -2.28 19.80 3.63
N LEU A 25 -1.63 20.85 4.12
CA LEU A 25 -1.55 21.15 5.56
C LEU A 25 -2.94 21.41 6.16
N ASP A 26 -3.81 22.15 5.46
CA ASP A 26 -5.18 22.42 5.91
C ASP A 26 -5.98 21.10 6.02
N MET A 27 -5.79 20.17 5.09
CA MET A 27 -6.36 18.82 5.18
C MET A 27 -5.86 18.06 6.42
N LEU A 28 -4.56 18.14 6.74
CA LEU A 28 -3.99 17.50 7.94
C LEU A 28 -4.58 18.07 9.24
N LEU A 29 -4.79 19.39 9.28
CA LEU A 29 -5.43 20.05 10.42
C LEU A 29 -6.91 19.66 10.54
N TYR A 30 -7.62 19.60 9.41
CA TYR A 30 -8.99 19.12 9.35
C TYR A 30 -9.13 17.66 9.81
N ASP A 31 -8.14 16.83 9.48
CA ASP A 31 -8.01 15.46 9.96
C ASP A 31 -7.79 15.38 11.48
N GLY A 32 -7.57 16.49 12.18
CA GLY A 32 -7.42 16.55 13.64
C GLY A 32 -5.98 16.58 14.13
N LEU A 33 -5.00 16.74 13.24
CA LEU A 33 -3.59 16.85 13.63
C LEU A 33 -3.26 18.26 14.16
N SER A 34 -2.33 18.32 15.12
CA SER A 34 -1.78 19.61 15.56
C SER A 34 -0.94 20.25 14.46
N GLU A 35 -0.74 21.58 14.48
CA GLU A 35 0.13 22.26 13.51
C GLU A 35 1.56 21.70 13.48
N SER A 36 2.11 21.35 14.64
CA SER A 36 3.45 20.74 14.74
C SER A 36 3.47 19.36 14.10
N THR A 37 2.45 18.53 14.36
CA THR A 37 2.35 17.18 13.79
C THR A 37 2.12 17.27 12.27
N ALA A 38 1.25 18.17 11.81
CA ALA A 38 0.99 18.41 10.39
C ALA A 38 2.27 18.81 9.62
N LYS A 39 3.09 19.70 10.19
CA LYS A 39 4.38 20.07 9.61
C LYS A 39 5.35 18.89 9.52
N LYS A 40 5.38 18.03 10.54
CA LYS A 40 6.20 16.80 10.54
C LYS A 40 5.71 15.79 9.49
N ILE A 41 4.40 15.57 9.41
CA ILE A 41 3.77 14.74 8.38
C ILE A 41 4.10 15.26 6.97
N ALA A 42 4.03 16.58 6.76
CA ALA A 42 4.38 17.18 5.47
C ALA A 42 5.86 17.02 5.09
N GLN A 43 6.76 16.77 6.04
CA GLN A 43 8.17 16.46 5.76
C GLN A 43 8.35 15.01 5.31
N VAL A 44 7.69 14.06 5.98
CA VAL A 44 7.80 12.61 5.65
C VAL A 44 6.92 12.19 4.49
N TYR A 45 5.92 12.99 4.14
CA TYR A 45 5.20 12.95 2.87
C TYR A 45 5.51 14.23 2.09
N PRO A 46 6.66 14.36 1.42
CA PRO A 46 6.98 15.55 0.63
C PRO A 46 6.11 15.61 -0.63
N ASP A 47 6.06 16.78 -1.28
CA ASP A 47 5.49 16.92 -2.63
C ASP A 47 6.45 16.37 -3.71
N ASP A 48 6.76 15.08 -3.59
CA ASP A 48 7.65 14.30 -4.45
C ASP A 48 6.87 13.19 -5.16
N LEU A 49 6.93 13.20 -6.49
CA LEU A 49 6.22 12.24 -7.34
C LEU A 49 6.70 10.80 -7.16
N ALA A 50 7.96 10.61 -6.73
CA ALA A 50 8.55 9.29 -6.52
C ALA A 50 8.06 8.62 -5.24
N GLN A 51 7.56 9.40 -4.26
CA GLN A 51 7.03 8.87 -3.00
C GLN A 51 5.51 8.69 -3.00
N GLY A 52 4.81 9.42 -3.88
CA GLY A 52 3.36 9.31 -4.04
C GLY A 52 2.92 8.02 -4.72
N ILE A 53 1.65 7.66 -4.54
CA ILE A 53 1.00 6.52 -5.21
C ILE A 53 -0.12 7.00 -6.15
N PRO A 54 -0.44 6.27 -7.23
CA PRO A 54 0.20 5.04 -7.67
C PRO A 54 1.51 5.32 -8.41
N SER A 55 2.48 4.41 -8.35
CA SER A 55 3.76 4.56 -9.07
C SER A 55 3.58 4.57 -10.60
N THR A 56 2.53 3.91 -11.08
CA THR A 56 2.14 3.77 -12.49
C THR A 56 1.57 5.05 -13.09
N LEU A 57 1.08 5.99 -12.27
CA LEU A 57 0.69 7.32 -12.74
C LEU A 57 1.93 8.19 -12.92
N THR A 58 2.32 8.40 -14.17
CA THR A 58 3.42 9.31 -14.54
C THR A 58 3.00 10.75 -14.33
N GLY A 59 3.83 11.54 -13.64
CA GLY A 59 3.56 12.96 -13.43
C GLY A 59 2.47 13.24 -12.40
N ARG A 60 1.84 14.40 -12.53
CA ARG A 60 0.68 14.83 -11.71
C ARG A 60 -0.58 14.68 -12.55
N PRO A 61 -1.71 14.26 -11.97
CA PRO A 61 -2.97 14.15 -12.71
C PRO A 61 -3.55 15.51 -13.11
N GLY A 62 -3.02 16.63 -12.60
CA GLY A 62 -3.52 17.97 -12.91
C GLY A 62 -4.81 18.32 -12.17
N ASN A 63 -5.20 19.59 -12.23
CA ASN A 63 -6.46 20.05 -11.62
C ASN A 63 -7.67 19.79 -12.53
N GLU A 64 -7.43 19.73 -13.84
CA GLU A 64 -8.41 19.46 -14.89
C GLU A 64 -9.06 18.07 -14.79
N THR A 65 -8.40 17.12 -14.11
CA THR A 65 -8.97 15.79 -13.83
C THR A 65 -9.90 15.77 -12.61
N GLY A 66 -9.94 16.86 -11.83
CA GLY A 66 -10.62 16.93 -10.53
C GLY A 66 -9.83 16.30 -9.37
N LEU A 67 -8.75 15.57 -9.65
CA LEU A 67 -7.94 14.92 -8.61
C LEU A 67 -7.04 15.90 -7.86
N GLY A 68 -6.46 16.88 -8.58
CA GLY A 68 -5.56 17.89 -8.02
C GLY A 68 -4.07 17.52 -8.13
N TYR A 69 -3.20 18.53 -8.15
CA TYR A 69 -1.77 18.36 -8.41
C TYR A 69 -1.04 17.51 -7.34
N GLN A 70 -1.50 17.49 -6.09
CA GLN A 70 -0.88 16.70 -5.01
C GLN A 70 -1.60 15.40 -4.71
N TRP A 71 -2.54 14.95 -5.56
CA TRP A 71 -3.31 13.74 -5.33
C TRP A 71 -2.47 12.49 -5.03
N LYS A 72 -1.30 12.33 -5.66
CA LYS A 72 -0.40 11.20 -5.37
C LYS A 72 0.13 11.20 -3.94
N ARG A 73 0.45 12.40 -3.42
CA ARG A 73 0.94 12.62 -2.05
C ARG A 73 -0.18 12.33 -1.05
N VAL A 74 -1.36 12.87 -1.30
CA VAL A 74 -2.57 12.64 -0.49
C VAL A 74 -2.93 11.15 -0.43
N SER A 75 -2.88 10.48 -1.58
CA SER A 75 -3.14 9.04 -1.67
C SER A 75 -2.14 8.24 -0.85
N ALA A 76 -0.84 8.56 -0.92
CA ALA A 76 0.17 7.88 -0.10
C ALA A 76 -0.07 8.09 1.40
N TYR A 77 -0.35 9.33 1.81
CA TYR A 77 -0.69 9.68 3.18
C TYR A 77 -1.89 8.88 3.71
N ASN A 78 -3.03 8.89 3.00
CA ASN A 78 -4.24 8.22 3.47
C ASN A 78 -4.13 6.69 3.41
N GLY A 79 -3.52 6.14 2.35
CA GLY A 79 -3.31 4.69 2.23
C GLY A 79 -2.42 4.16 3.36
N ASP A 80 -1.39 4.91 3.72
CA ASP A 80 -0.51 4.53 4.82
C ASP A 80 -1.21 4.63 6.18
N LYS A 81 -1.88 5.75 6.44
CA LYS A 81 -2.63 6.03 7.68
C LYS A 81 -3.69 4.96 7.95
N ILE A 82 -4.47 4.60 6.92
CA ILE A 82 -5.67 3.77 7.06
C ILE A 82 -5.33 2.27 6.99
N MET A 83 -4.39 1.87 6.13
CA MET A 83 -4.17 0.44 5.82
C MET A 83 -2.74 -0.03 6.07
N GLN A 84 -1.71 0.68 5.57
CA GLN A 84 -0.34 0.14 5.60
C GLN A 84 0.28 0.12 7.00
N ALA A 85 0.07 1.18 7.79
CA ALA A 85 0.65 1.28 9.12
C ALA A 85 0.09 0.20 10.05
N ALA A 86 -1.22 -0.02 10.05
CA ALA A 86 -1.86 -1.06 10.85
C ALA A 86 -1.39 -2.47 10.41
N ARG A 87 -1.29 -2.74 9.10
CA ARG A 87 -0.77 -4.02 8.58
C ARG A 87 0.67 -4.26 9.06
N ARG A 88 1.55 -3.26 8.93
CA ARG A 88 2.95 -3.39 9.33
C ARG A 88 3.07 -3.58 10.84
N LEU A 89 2.36 -2.79 11.65
CA LEU A 89 2.34 -2.92 13.11
C LEU A 89 1.85 -4.30 13.57
N ALA A 90 0.74 -4.81 13.03
CA ALA A 90 0.25 -6.13 13.43
C ALA A 90 1.22 -7.25 13.01
N SER A 91 1.85 -7.15 11.83
CA SER A 91 2.86 -8.12 11.38
C SER A 91 4.09 -8.14 12.30
N GLN A 92 4.63 -6.96 12.63
CA GLN A 92 5.75 -6.81 13.56
C GLN A 92 5.38 -7.32 14.97
N SER A 93 4.19 -6.96 15.46
CA SER A 93 3.72 -7.31 16.80
C SER A 93 3.57 -8.82 16.98
N TRP A 94 2.95 -9.51 16.02
CA TRP A 94 2.80 -10.96 16.07
C TRP A 94 4.13 -11.69 15.91
N ALA A 95 4.98 -11.24 14.97
CA ALA A 95 6.33 -11.82 14.81
C ALA A 95 7.18 -11.67 16.07
N LYS A 96 7.06 -10.54 16.80
CA LYS A 96 7.74 -10.31 18.09
C LYS A 96 7.35 -11.34 19.16
N HIS A 97 6.15 -11.89 19.06
CA HIS A 97 5.61 -12.90 19.98
C HIS A 97 5.74 -14.32 19.43
N ASN A 98 6.64 -14.56 18.48
CA ASN A 98 6.91 -15.86 17.86
C ASN A 98 5.68 -16.51 17.18
N VAL A 99 4.71 -15.69 16.75
CA VAL A 99 3.62 -16.16 15.90
C VAL A 99 4.13 -16.23 14.45
N ASN A 100 3.87 -17.34 13.75
CA ASN A 100 4.16 -17.43 12.32
C ASN A 100 3.24 -16.44 11.58
N VAL A 101 3.83 -15.42 10.95
CA VAL A 101 3.10 -14.40 10.20
C VAL A 101 3.47 -14.49 8.73
N TYR A 102 2.46 -14.41 7.87
CA TYR A 102 2.61 -14.29 6.43
C TYR A 102 1.89 -13.00 5.99
N THR A 103 2.67 -12.00 5.59
CA THR A 103 2.12 -10.73 5.08
C THR A 103 2.23 -10.67 3.56
N TYR A 104 1.25 -10.04 2.92
CA TYR A 104 1.27 -9.81 1.49
C TYR A 104 0.88 -8.37 1.12
N VAL A 105 1.22 -7.99 -0.11
CA VAL A 105 0.74 -6.77 -0.78
C VAL A 105 0.14 -7.18 -2.13
N TYR A 106 -1.03 -6.65 -2.46
CA TYR A 106 -1.59 -6.74 -3.82
C TYR A 106 -1.08 -5.57 -4.65
N ASP A 107 -0.25 -5.86 -5.64
CA ASP A 107 0.19 -4.89 -6.64
C ASP A 107 -0.67 -5.06 -7.89
N VAL A 108 -1.95 -4.75 -7.73
CA VAL A 108 -2.97 -4.90 -8.77
C VAL A 108 -3.79 -3.62 -8.86
N ILE A 109 -4.21 -3.25 -10.07
CA ILE A 109 -4.99 -2.02 -10.29
C ILE A 109 -6.45 -2.31 -9.94
N PHE A 110 -6.74 -2.42 -8.64
CA PHE A 110 -8.05 -2.79 -8.15
C PHE A 110 -8.92 -1.56 -7.84
N HIS A 111 -8.35 -0.56 -7.14
CA HIS A 111 -9.15 0.52 -6.55
C HIS A 111 -9.37 1.73 -7.44
N ALA A 112 -8.62 1.85 -8.52
CA ALA A 112 -7.99 3.13 -8.70
C ALA A 112 -8.56 4.07 -9.76
N LYS A 113 -9.54 3.77 -10.64
CA LYS A 113 -10.10 4.61 -11.76
C LYS A 113 -9.20 5.58 -12.58
N TRP A 114 -7.97 5.90 -12.19
CA TRP A 114 -7.03 6.81 -12.85
C TRP A 114 -6.58 6.28 -14.20
N TRP A 115 -6.84 5.00 -14.50
CA TRP A 115 -6.73 4.46 -15.84
C TRP A 115 -7.62 5.19 -16.85
N GLN A 116 -8.69 5.85 -16.40
CA GLN A 116 -9.50 6.75 -17.23
C GLN A 116 -8.75 8.03 -17.63
N TYR A 117 -7.61 8.32 -17.00
CA TYR A 117 -6.81 9.53 -17.18
C TYR A 117 -5.35 9.25 -17.62
N GLY A 118 -5.04 8.02 -18.08
CA GLY A 118 -3.73 7.72 -18.69
C GLY A 118 -2.93 6.59 -18.06
N ALA A 119 -3.58 5.50 -17.64
CA ALA A 119 -2.82 4.28 -17.31
C ALA A 119 -2.06 3.78 -18.53
N PRO A 120 -0.84 3.23 -18.34
CA PRO A 120 -0.15 2.56 -19.41
C PRO A 120 -1.03 1.40 -19.91
N THR A 121 -1.16 1.32 -21.23
CA THR A 121 -2.11 0.43 -21.93
C THR A 121 -1.82 -1.06 -21.73
N ASP A 122 -0.60 -1.40 -21.28
CA ASP A 122 -0.16 -2.74 -20.92
C ASP A 122 -0.88 -3.31 -19.69
N GLN A 123 -1.37 -2.45 -18.79
CA GLN A 123 -2.10 -2.86 -17.59
C GLN A 123 -3.60 -3.09 -17.85
N ALA A 124 -4.16 -2.60 -18.96
CA ALA A 124 -5.52 -2.93 -19.38
C ALA A 124 -5.66 -4.40 -19.87
N ASP A 125 -4.54 -5.05 -20.20
CA ASP A 125 -4.47 -6.44 -20.69
C ASP A 125 -4.25 -7.49 -19.58
N GLN A 126 -4.33 -7.07 -18.30
CA GLN A 126 -4.23 -7.92 -17.10
C GLN A 126 -5.29 -9.03 -17.01
N LYS A 127 -6.34 -9.01 -17.84
CA LYS A 127 -7.37 -10.06 -17.91
C LYS A 127 -6.79 -11.47 -18.00
N LYS A 128 -5.67 -11.63 -18.72
CA LYS A 128 -5.02 -12.93 -18.91
C LYS A 128 -4.26 -13.42 -17.67
N THR A 129 -3.84 -12.52 -16.78
CA THR A 129 -3.09 -12.86 -15.56
C THR A 129 -3.98 -12.97 -14.33
N PHE A 130 -5.16 -12.33 -14.31
CA PHE A 130 -6.08 -12.40 -13.17
C PHE A 130 -6.52 -13.83 -12.81
N GLU A 131 -6.84 -14.67 -13.78
CA GLU A 131 -7.26 -16.05 -13.50
C GLU A 131 -6.11 -16.89 -12.91
N PRO A 132 -4.91 -16.96 -13.55
CA PRO A 132 -3.74 -17.59 -12.94
C PRO A 132 -3.38 -17.03 -11.56
N LEU A 133 -3.43 -15.70 -11.38
CA LEU A 133 -3.15 -15.06 -10.09
C LEU A 133 -4.18 -15.45 -9.02
N SER A 134 -5.46 -15.44 -9.37
CA SER A 134 -6.54 -15.86 -8.47
C SER A 134 -6.38 -17.33 -8.05
N TYR A 135 -5.99 -18.20 -8.98
CA TYR A 135 -5.71 -19.60 -8.70
C TYR A 135 -4.49 -19.75 -7.76
N LEU A 136 -3.41 -18.99 -7.95
CA LEU A 136 -2.25 -18.94 -7.06
C LEU A 136 -2.61 -18.48 -5.66
N MET A 137 -3.26 -17.31 -5.54
CA MET A 137 -3.72 -16.75 -4.27
C MET A 137 -4.61 -17.74 -3.51
N THR A 138 -5.62 -18.28 -4.18
CA THR A 138 -6.58 -19.19 -3.55
C THR A 138 -5.90 -20.49 -3.12
N SER A 139 -4.97 -21.02 -3.92
CA SER A 139 -4.18 -22.22 -3.56
C SER A 139 -3.34 -21.98 -2.30
N MET A 140 -2.65 -20.83 -2.22
CA MET A 140 -1.84 -20.48 -1.04
C MET A 140 -2.70 -20.25 0.20
N LEU A 141 -3.87 -19.62 0.06
CA LEU A 141 -4.80 -19.43 1.18
C LEU A 141 -5.39 -20.76 1.66
N ILE A 142 -5.80 -21.66 0.74
CA ILE A 142 -6.25 -23.02 1.08
C ILE A 142 -5.14 -23.79 1.80
N SER A 143 -3.91 -23.71 1.29
CA SER A 143 -2.74 -24.32 1.93
C SER A 143 -2.56 -23.82 3.35
N PHE A 144 -2.61 -22.51 3.58
CA PHE A 144 -2.48 -21.92 4.91
C PHE A 144 -3.60 -22.36 5.85
N ILE A 145 -4.86 -22.39 5.38
CA ILE A 145 -6.00 -22.86 6.17
C ILE A 145 -5.81 -24.32 6.59
N ASN A 146 -5.33 -25.17 5.68
CA ASN A 146 -5.20 -26.61 5.94
C ASN A 146 -3.94 -26.97 6.75
N THR A 147 -2.85 -26.21 6.60
CA THR A 147 -1.51 -26.63 7.07
C THR A 147 -0.78 -25.57 7.91
N GLN A 148 -1.35 -24.37 8.07
CA GLN A 148 -0.70 -23.20 8.67
C GLN A 148 0.56 -22.71 7.92
N ASP A 149 0.75 -23.17 6.69
CA ASP A 149 1.82 -22.74 5.79
C ASP A 149 1.23 -22.50 4.38
N PRO A 150 1.37 -21.31 3.77
CA PRO A 150 0.85 -21.05 2.43
C PRO A 150 1.63 -21.77 1.31
N ASN A 151 2.76 -22.40 1.61
CA ASN A 151 3.69 -22.92 0.59
C ASN A 151 3.45 -24.38 0.19
N ASN A 152 2.45 -25.08 0.76
CA ASN A 152 2.13 -26.47 0.39
C ASN A 152 1.24 -26.53 -0.86
N VAL A 153 1.69 -25.88 -1.94
CA VAL A 153 0.96 -25.75 -3.22
C VAL A 153 1.75 -26.40 -4.37
N PRO A 154 1.07 -27.04 -5.34
CA PRO A 154 1.71 -27.75 -6.44
C PRO A 154 2.13 -26.80 -7.58
N MET A 155 2.75 -25.66 -7.28
CA MET A 155 3.06 -24.62 -8.27
C MET A 155 4.57 -24.52 -8.54
N ASN A 156 5.01 -25.15 -9.63
CA ASN A 156 6.37 -25.01 -10.14
C ASN A 156 6.63 -23.57 -10.60
N GLY A 157 7.77 -22.99 -10.18
CA GLY A 157 8.20 -21.65 -10.59
C GLY A 157 7.68 -20.50 -9.73
N THR A 158 6.84 -20.78 -8.72
CA THR A 158 6.39 -19.77 -7.75
C THR A 158 7.44 -19.58 -6.66
N VAL A 159 7.68 -18.32 -6.26
CA VAL A 159 8.55 -18.03 -5.12
C VAL A 159 7.86 -18.42 -3.80
N SER A 160 8.65 -18.82 -2.81
CA SER A 160 8.09 -19.14 -1.49
C SER A 160 7.62 -17.86 -0.79
N TRP A 161 6.42 -17.91 -0.20
CA TRP A 161 5.91 -16.88 0.70
C TRP A 161 6.64 -16.96 2.04
N PRO A 162 7.55 -16.01 2.34
CA PRO A 162 8.37 -16.09 3.53
C PRO A 162 7.54 -15.81 4.79
N LYS A 163 7.94 -16.44 5.90
CA LYS A 163 7.52 -16.00 7.22
C LYS A 163 8.08 -14.61 7.49
N TYR A 164 7.24 -13.70 7.96
CA TYR A 164 7.64 -12.36 8.34
C TYR A 164 8.60 -12.40 9.53
N SER A 165 9.63 -11.56 9.46
CA SER A 165 10.66 -11.43 10.50
C SER A 165 10.92 -9.95 10.76
N ILE A 166 11.14 -9.59 12.03
CA ILE A 166 11.52 -8.22 12.39
C ILE A 166 12.92 -7.88 11.87
N ARG A 167 13.82 -8.88 11.78
CA ARG A 167 15.21 -8.67 11.34
C ARG A 167 15.34 -8.55 9.82
N ASP A 168 14.44 -9.19 9.08
CA ASP A 168 14.39 -9.13 7.63
C ASP A 168 12.90 -9.11 7.19
N PRO A 169 12.24 -7.94 7.31
CA PRO A 169 10.81 -7.82 7.04
C PRO A 169 10.57 -7.96 5.54
N ARG A 170 9.92 -9.05 5.14
CA ARG A 170 9.58 -9.33 3.75
C ARG A 170 8.09 -9.56 3.58
N ALA A 171 7.53 -9.01 2.50
CA ALA A 171 6.17 -9.25 2.07
C ALA A 171 6.17 -10.06 0.79
N PHE A 172 5.17 -10.93 0.65
CA PHE A 172 4.86 -11.53 -0.63
C PHE A 172 4.04 -10.54 -1.45
N VAL A 173 4.45 -10.28 -2.68
CA VAL A 173 3.69 -9.39 -3.56
C VAL A 173 2.99 -10.24 -4.60
N PHE A 174 1.67 -10.13 -4.63
CA PHE A 174 0.83 -10.67 -5.70
C PHE A 174 0.79 -9.65 -6.83
N ASP A 175 1.13 -10.09 -8.04
CA ASP A 175 1.36 -9.23 -9.20
C ASP A 175 0.57 -9.76 -10.40
N VAL A 176 0.04 -8.84 -11.19
CA VAL A 176 -0.66 -9.11 -12.46
C VAL A 176 0.24 -8.89 -13.68
N ASN A 177 1.52 -8.60 -13.49
CA ASN A 177 2.49 -8.50 -14.58
C ASN A 177 2.62 -9.84 -15.33
N ALA A 178 2.62 -9.78 -16.66
CA ALA A 178 2.52 -10.93 -17.56
C ALA A 178 3.69 -11.93 -17.44
N THR A 179 4.81 -11.54 -16.83
CA THR A 179 6.00 -12.38 -16.71
C THR A 179 6.14 -13.10 -15.37
N GLU A 180 5.59 -12.55 -14.28
CA GLU A 180 5.67 -13.13 -12.93
C GLU A 180 4.40 -12.78 -12.13
N LEU A 181 3.68 -13.80 -11.62
CA LEU A 181 2.45 -13.61 -10.83
C LEU A 181 2.71 -13.22 -9.37
N CYS A 182 3.97 -13.30 -8.95
CA CYS A 182 4.36 -12.99 -7.58
C CYS A 182 5.85 -12.75 -7.46
N ARG A 183 6.22 -12.02 -6.41
CA ARG A 183 7.61 -11.77 -6.02
C ARG A 183 7.71 -11.57 -4.52
N VAL A 184 8.93 -11.55 -3.99
CA VAL A 184 9.19 -11.24 -2.58
C VAL A 184 9.94 -9.93 -2.50
N GLU A 185 9.40 -8.98 -1.75
CA GLU A 185 10.01 -7.68 -1.55
C GLU A 185 10.26 -7.41 -0.08
N LYS A 186 11.19 -6.49 0.20
CA LYS A 186 11.39 -5.98 1.55
C LYS A 186 10.22 -5.06 1.90
N ASP A 187 9.61 -5.29 3.05
CA ASP A 187 8.49 -4.47 3.55
C ASP A 187 9.01 -3.19 4.21
N ASN A 188 9.61 -2.31 3.41
CA ASN A 188 10.26 -1.08 3.86
C ASN A 188 9.93 0.15 3.00
N PHE A 189 8.96 0.07 2.09
CA PHE A 189 8.46 1.26 1.40
C PHE A 189 7.96 2.29 2.41
N ARG A 190 8.24 3.57 2.14
CA ARG A 190 7.88 4.73 2.98
C ARG A 190 8.11 4.49 4.48
N SER A 191 9.25 3.88 4.84
CA SER A 191 9.54 3.44 6.22
C SER A 191 9.37 4.57 7.23
N GLU A 192 9.99 5.72 7.01
CA GLU A 192 9.90 6.85 7.96
C GLU A 192 8.46 7.33 8.17
N ALA A 193 7.70 7.47 7.08
CA ALA A 193 6.33 7.97 7.13
C ALA A 193 5.37 6.97 7.80
N ILE A 194 5.50 5.68 7.49
CA ILE A 194 4.67 4.62 8.08
C ILE A 194 5.03 4.39 9.55
N GLU A 195 6.32 4.39 9.91
CA GLU A 195 6.73 4.27 11.31
C GLU A 195 6.23 5.45 12.14
N ASN A 196 6.17 6.67 11.57
CA ASN A 196 5.56 7.80 12.26
C ASN A 196 4.07 7.57 12.60
N TRP A 197 3.30 6.93 11.72
CA TRP A 197 1.93 6.52 12.01
C TRP A 197 1.83 5.44 13.07
N ILE A 198 2.72 4.44 12.99
CA ILE A 198 2.77 3.35 13.98
C ILE A 198 3.02 3.92 15.38
N ASP A 199 3.96 4.86 15.51
CA ASP A 199 4.22 5.56 16.77
C ASP A 199 2.96 6.30 17.25
N MET A 200 2.30 7.05 16.36
CA MET A 200 1.11 7.84 16.69
C MET A 200 -0.07 7.00 17.18
N PHE A 201 -0.27 5.76 16.70
CA PHE A 201 -1.35 4.89 17.19
C PHE A 201 -1.30 4.64 18.70
N SER A 202 -0.13 4.82 19.33
CA SER A 202 0.06 4.66 20.76
C SER A 202 -0.03 5.97 21.56
N THR A 203 -0.23 7.11 20.90
CA THR A 203 -0.25 8.44 21.52
C THR A 203 -1.63 9.11 21.44
N ASN A 204 -1.77 10.25 22.12
CA ASN A 204 -2.97 11.09 21.99
C ASN A 204 -2.92 11.99 20.74
N GLU A 205 -1.88 11.89 19.90
CA GLU A 205 -1.77 12.66 18.66
C GLU A 205 -2.47 12.00 17.48
N TYR A 206 -2.82 10.71 17.58
CA TYR A 206 -3.65 10.08 16.57
C TYR A 206 -5.05 10.72 16.56
N PRO A 207 -5.53 11.22 15.41
CA PRO A 207 -6.86 11.78 15.36
C PRO A 207 -7.92 10.74 15.66
N ARG A 208 -8.86 11.08 16.56
CA ARG A 208 -9.96 10.20 16.98
C ARG A 208 -11.27 10.63 16.37
#